data_AF-A0AAE3R2P8-F1
#
_entry.id   AF-A0AAE3R2P8-F1
#
_cell.length_a   1.000
_cell.length_b   1.000
_cell.length_c   1.000
_cell.angle_alpha   90.00
_cell.angle_beta   90.00
_cell.angle_gamma   90.00
#
_symmetry.space_group_name_H-M   'P 1'
#
loop_
_entity.id
_entity.type
_entity.pdbx_description
1 polymer ?
#
loop_
_entity_poly.entity_id
_entity_poly.type
_entity_poly.pdbx_seq_one_letter_code
_entity_poly.pdbx_strand_id
1 'polypeptide(L)'
;MSEANSEKENIMRLLLSGQEESIQLGLIIAESLQLEREIKQDIDIALNWFTRQMHSSIQGKLKAIHKVKNVNLSGQDLTSIPCQIQYVINLQSLDLSNNQLVRLPPKITNCTNLTILNLTGNPLLFLPPGMNELTKLVKLSFVGTRIAAPERERIRSALPNCETIFE
;
A
#
# COMPACT_ATOMS: atom_id res chain seq x y z
N MET A 1 -47.45 5.36 19.19
CA MET A 1 -46.23 5.82 19.88
C MET A 1 -45.19 4.71 20.13
N SER A 2 -45.48 3.41 19.89
CA SER A 2 -44.53 2.32 20.18
C SER A 2 -43.57 1.97 19.02
N GLU A 3 -44.02 2.11 17.76
CA GLU A 3 -43.31 1.57 16.60
C GLU A 3 -42.11 2.44 16.18
N ALA A 4 -42.32 3.75 15.99
CA ALA A 4 -41.24 4.72 15.72
C ALA A 4 -40.16 4.74 16.83
N ASN A 5 -40.53 4.45 18.07
CA ASN A 5 -39.58 4.39 19.19
C ASN A 5 -38.74 3.11 19.17
N SER A 6 -39.32 2.00 18.68
CA SER A 6 -38.61 0.74 18.45
C SER A 6 -37.63 0.83 17.28
N GLU A 7 -38.03 1.51 16.21
CA GLU A 7 -37.16 1.75 15.04
C GLU A 7 -35.94 2.61 15.40
N LYS A 8 -36.14 3.67 16.18
CA LYS A 8 -35.06 4.51 16.71
C LYS A 8 -34.07 3.71 17.55
N GLU A 9 -34.55 2.89 18.47
CA GLU A 9 -33.71 2.02 19.32
C GLU A 9 -32.90 1.00 18.48
N ASN A 10 -33.48 0.44 17.43
CA ASN A 10 -32.79 -0.48 16.53
C ASN A 10 -31.69 0.22 15.72
N ILE A 11 -31.95 1.44 15.23
CA ILE A 11 -30.95 2.26 14.54
C ILE A 11 -29.80 2.60 15.49
N MET A 12 -30.09 2.95 16.74
CA MET A 12 -29.07 3.24 17.76
C MET A 12 -28.14 2.04 17.99
N ARG A 13 -28.69 0.83 18.06
CA ARG A 13 -27.89 -0.40 18.20
C ARG A 13 -26.97 -0.63 17.00
N LEU A 14 -27.45 -0.36 15.79
CA LEU A 14 -26.67 -0.47 14.56
C LEU A 14 -25.54 0.57 14.51
N LEU A 15 -25.85 1.83 14.78
CA LEU A 15 -24.89 2.95 14.78
C LEU A 15 -23.80 2.81 15.86
N LEU A 16 -24.11 2.17 16.98
CA LEU A 16 -23.17 1.97 18.10
C LEU A 16 -22.54 0.57 18.12
N SER A 17 -22.83 -0.27 17.13
CA SER A 17 -22.34 -1.66 17.05
C SER A 17 -20.82 -1.79 16.89
N GLY A 18 -20.17 -0.73 16.40
CA GLY A 18 -18.74 -0.71 16.10
C GLY A 18 -18.33 -1.50 14.85
N GLN A 19 -19.29 -2.00 14.07
CA GLN A 19 -19.03 -2.68 12.79
C GLN A 19 -19.39 -1.76 11.62
N GLU A 20 -18.52 -1.73 10.60
CA GLU A 20 -18.68 -0.83 9.45
C GLU A 20 -20.02 -1.05 8.73
N GLU A 21 -20.34 -2.31 8.46
CA GLU A 21 -21.54 -2.70 7.73
C GLU A 21 -22.81 -2.38 8.50
N SER A 22 -22.77 -2.53 9.83
CA SER A 22 -23.89 -2.24 10.71
C SER A 22 -24.11 -0.72 10.84
N ILE A 23 -23.04 0.08 10.92
CA ILE A 23 -23.13 1.55 10.94
C ILE A 23 -23.68 2.07 9.60
N GLN A 24 -23.19 1.56 8.47
CA GLN A 24 -23.71 1.93 7.15
C GLN A 24 -25.19 1.60 7.00
N LEU A 25 -25.60 0.40 7.43
CA LEU A 25 -27.01 0.00 7.42
C LEU A 25 -27.86 0.90 8.31
N GLY A 26 -27.39 1.24 9.51
CA GLY A 26 -28.07 2.17 10.42
C GLY A 26 -28.27 3.57 9.82
N LEU A 27 -27.28 4.10 9.10
CA LEU A 27 -27.37 5.39 8.41
C LEU A 27 -28.38 5.36 7.26
N ILE A 28 -28.38 4.30 6.45
CA ILE A 28 -29.34 4.14 5.33
C ILE A 28 -30.77 4.05 5.85
N ILE A 29 -30.99 3.30 6.93
CA ILE A 29 -32.31 3.17 7.55
C ILE A 29 -32.76 4.52 8.13
N ALA A 30 -31.86 5.26 8.80
CA ALA A 30 -32.15 6.59 9.33
C ALA A 30 -32.59 7.59 8.25
N GLU A 31 -31.90 7.59 7.09
CA GLU A 31 -32.24 8.42 5.92
C GLU A 31 -33.58 8.00 5.30
N SER A 32 -33.79 6.69 5.12
CA SER A 32 -35.02 6.14 4.55
C SER A 32 -36.27 6.46 5.38
N LEU A 33 -36.12 6.53 6.71
CA LEU A 33 -37.18 6.90 7.65
C LEU A 33 -37.26 8.40 7.93
N GLN A 34 -36.40 9.23 7.31
CA GLN A 34 -36.34 10.69 7.52
C GLN A 34 -36.10 11.10 8.98
N LEU A 35 -35.44 10.23 9.75
CA LEU A 35 -35.20 10.43 11.19
C LEU A 35 -33.93 11.25 11.46
N GLU A 36 -33.22 11.74 10.44
CA GLU A 36 -31.89 12.33 10.60
C GLU A 36 -31.89 13.55 11.53
N ARG A 37 -33.01 14.28 11.63
CA ARG A 37 -33.14 15.42 12.55
C ARG A 37 -33.31 14.98 14.01
N GLU A 38 -33.96 13.85 14.26
CA GLU A 38 -34.30 13.37 15.59
C GLU A 38 -33.18 12.56 16.26
N ILE A 39 -32.32 11.94 15.45
CA ILE A 39 -31.14 11.18 15.89
C ILE A 39 -29.82 11.81 15.43
N LYS A 40 -29.85 13.09 15.05
CA LYS A 40 -28.69 13.79 14.50
C LYS A 40 -27.44 13.66 15.36
N GLN A 41 -27.61 13.86 16.68
CA GLN A 41 -26.50 13.80 17.62
C GLN A 41 -25.88 12.41 17.67
N ASP A 42 -26.70 11.37 17.59
CA ASP A 42 -26.24 9.98 17.64
C ASP A 42 -25.56 9.56 16.34
N ILE A 43 -26.08 10.04 15.20
CA ILE A 43 -25.43 9.93 13.89
C ILE A 43 -24.07 10.62 13.92
N ASP A 44 -23.98 11.85 14.44
CA ASP A 44 -22.73 12.60 14.55
C ASP A 44 -21.70 11.87 15.44
N ILE A 45 -22.15 11.25 16.53
CA ILE A 45 -21.30 10.43 17.40
C ILE A 45 -20.81 9.18 16.65
N ALA A 46 -21.70 8.47 15.96
CA ALA A 46 -21.37 7.27 15.21
C ALA A 46 -20.38 7.56 14.06
N LEU A 47 -20.61 8.64 13.30
CA LEU A 47 -19.72 9.09 12.23
C LEU A 47 -18.35 9.52 12.78
N ASN A 48 -18.30 10.23 13.90
CA ASN A 48 -17.05 10.60 14.55
C ASN A 48 -16.28 9.37 15.06
N TRP A 49 -16.97 8.43 15.70
CA TRP A 49 -16.38 7.17 16.15
C TRP A 49 -15.85 6.36 14.97
N PHE A 50 -16.63 6.21 13.90
CA PHE A 50 -16.26 5.49 12.69
C PHE A 50 -15.03 6.12 12.02
N THR A 51 -15.02 7.45 11.89
CA THR A 51 -13.88 8.21 11.34
C THR A 51 -12.64 8.02 12.19
N ARG A 52 -12.75 8.06 13.52
CA ARG A 52 -11.63 7.82 14.44
C ARG A 52 -11.12 6.39 14.37
N GLN A 53 -12.01 5.42 14.22
CA GLN A 53 -11.63 4.01 14.12
C GLN A 53 -10.89 3.73 12.81
N MET A 54 -11.39 4.24 11.69
CA MET A 54 -10.69 4.18 10.40
C MET A 54 -9.34 4.88 10.47
N HIS A 55 -9.27 6.08 11.07
CA HIS A 55 -8.02 6.79 11.30
C HIS A 55 -7.04 5.93 12.13
N SER A 56 -7.49 5.35 13.25
CA SER A 56 -6.66 4.49 14.11
C SER A 56 -6.12 3.27 13.37
N SER A 57 -6.97 2.59 12.59
CA SER A 57 -6.60 1.41 11.80
C SER A 57 -5.59 1.74 10.70
N ILE A 58 -5.81 2.85 9.97
CA ILE A 58 -4.87 3.36 8.97
C ILE A 58 -3.55 3.77 9.63
N GLN A 59 -3.58 4.49 10.75
CA GLN A 59 -2.36 4.87 11.49
C GLN A 59 -1.60 3.64 11.98
N GLY A 60 -2.29 2.58 12.43
CA GLY A 60 -1.69 1.31 12.81
C GLY A 60 -0.95 0.65 11.64
N LYS A 61 -1.62 0.53 10.48
CA LYS A 61 -1.02 -0.02 9.25
C LYS A 61 0.16 0.82 8.75
N LEU A 62 0.04 2.15 8.75
CA LEU A 62 1.12 3.07 8.38
C LEU A 62 2.30 2.92 9.35
N LYS A 63 2.07 2.90 10.65
CA LYS A 63 3.13 2.68 11.66
C LYS A 63 3.85 1.34 11.43
N ALA A 64 3.13 0.28 11.07
CA ALA A 64 3.74 -1.01 10.75
C ALA A 64 4.61 -0.93 9.49
N ILE A 65 4.11 -0.32 8.40
CA ILE A 65 4.85 -0.15 7.14
C ILE A 65 6.11 0.69 7.35
N HIS A 66 6.06 1.73 8.19
CA HIS A 66 7.25 2.53 8.52
C HIS A 66 8.34 1.77 9.27
N LYS A 67 8.05 0.60 9.86
CA LYS A 67 9.07 -0.25 10.51
C LYS A 67 9.74 -1.21 9.53
N VAL A 68 9.15 -1.42 8.35
CA VAL A 68 9.66 -2.37 7.36
C VAL A 68 10.91 -1.78 6.71
N LYS A 69 12.05 -2.46 6.96
CA LYS A 69 13.34 -2.12 6.36
C LYS A 69 13.82 -3.18 5.38
N ASN A 70 13.50 -4.45 5.63
CA ASN A 70 13.95 -5.55 4.80
C ASN A 70 12.74 -6.38 4.40
N VAL A 71 12.59 -6.60 3.10
CA VAL A 71 11.49 -7.37 2.53
C VAL A 71 12.08 -8.41 1.60
N ASN A 72 11.74 -9.68 1.85
CA ASN A 72 12.07 -10.80 0.98
C ASN A 72 10.77 -11.35 0.39
N LEU A 73 10.62 -11.20 -0.93
CA LEU A 73 9.54 -11.78 -1.73
C LEU A 73 10.12 -12.67 -2.82
N SER A 74 11.27 -13.30 -2.58
CA SER A 74 11.87 -14.22 -3.55
C SER A 74 11.02 -15.48 -3.73
N GLY A 75 10.93 -15.98 -4.97
CA GLY A 75 10.25 -17.24 -5.26
C GLY A 75 8.75 -17.23 -4.97
N GLN A 76 8.07 -16.09 -5.15
CA GLN A 76 6.63 -15.92 -4.84
C GLN A 76 5.75 -15.89 -6.09
N ASP A 77 6.27 -16.30 -7.25
CA ASP A 77 5.55 -16.27 -8.55
C ASP A 77 4.92 -14.90 -8.88
N LEU A 78 5.51 -13.82 -8.38
CA LEU A 78 4.97 -12.47 -8.58
C LEU A 78 5.08 -12.06 -10.04
N THR A 79 3.96 -11.66 -10.63
CA THR A 79 3.90 -11.09 -11.98
C THR A 79 3.96 -9.57 -11.99
N SER A 80 3.65 -8.93 -10.85
CA SER A 80 3.71 -7.49 -10.67
C SER A 80 3.95 -7.09 -9.22
N ILE A 81 4.44 -5.86 -9.02
CA ILE A 81 4.54 -5.22 -7.70
C ILE A 81 3.52 -4.05 -7.66
N PRO A 82 2.70 -3.96 -6.60
CA PRO A 82 1.70 -2.90 -6.46
C PRO A 82 2.35 -1.50 -6.33
N CYS A 83 1.68 -0.46 -6.84
CA CYS A 83 2.19 0.93 -6.76
C CYS A 83 2.27 1.46 -5.32
N GLN A 84 1.56 0.84 -4.39
CA GLN A 84 1.57 1.10 -2.95
C GLN A 84 2.95 0.87 -2.31
N ILE A 85 3.90 0.25 -3.01
CA ILE A 85 5.30 0.14 -2.57
C ILE A 85 5.90 1.51 -2.21
N GLN A 86 5.40 2.60 -2.79
CA GLN A 86 5.81 3.98 -2.44
C GLN A 86 5.62 4.36 -0.96
N TYR A 87 4.75 3.66 -0.23
CA TYR A 87 4.49 3.96 1.19
C TYR A 87 5.51 3.29 2.12
N VAL A 88 6.32 2.35 1.63
CA VAL A 88 7.37 1.68 2.41
C VAL A 88 8.66 2.52 2.41
N ILE A 89 8.55 3.79 2.82
CA ILE A 89 9.61 4.80 2.67
C ILE A 89 10.91 4.47 3.42
N ASN A 90 10.85 3.58 4.41
CA ASN A 90 11.99 3.16 5.22
C ASN A 90 12.63 1.85 4.73
N LEU A 91 12.18 1.33 3.59
CA LEU A 91 12.73 0.13 2.97
C LEU A 91 14.20 0.35 2.60
N GLN A 92 15.06 -0.58 3.01
CA GLN A 92 16.51 -0.60 2.81
C GLN A 92 16.92 -1.77 1.92
N SER A 93 16.36 -2.95 2.13
CA SER A 93 16.63 -4.13 1.31
C SER A 93 15.35 -4.72 0.75
N LEU A 94 15.32 -4.95 -0.56
CA LEU A 94 14.20 -5.59 -1.25
C LEU A 94 14.71 -6.74 -2.13
N ASP A 95 14.33 -7.96 -1.78
CA ASP A 95 14.58 -9.14 -2.61
C ASP A 95 13.32 -9.53 -3.37
N LEU A 96 13.38 -9.44 -4.69
CA LEU A 96 12.34 -9.86 -5.63
C LEU A 96 12.83 -11.00 -6.54
N SER A 97 13.92 -11.68 -6.17
CA SER A 97 14.53 -12.69 -7.04
C SER A 97 13.61 -13.89 -7.31
N ASN A 98 13.83 -14.55 -8.45
CA ASN A 98 13.11 -15.75 -8.86
C ASN A 98 11.58 -15.54 -8.86
N ASN A 99 11.13 -14.44 -9.47
CA ASN A 99 9.72 -14.17 -9.72
C ASN A 99 9.48 -14.06 -11.24
N GLN A 100 8.26 -13.71 -11.62
CA GLN A 100 7.84 -13.57 -13.02
C GLN A 100 7.64 -12.10 -13.40
N LEU A 101 8.40 -11.18 -12.78
CA LEU A 101 8.25 -9.74 -13.00
C LEU A 101 8.75 -9.35 -14.39
N VAL A 102 7.86 -8.79 -15.20
CA VAL A 102 8.21 -8.24 -16.53
C VAL A 102 8.53 -6.74 -16.45
N ARG A 103 8.01 -6.06 -15.42
CA ARG A 103 8.22 -4.63 -15.16
C ARG A 103 8.17 -4.34 -13.66
N LEU A 104 8.79 -3.25 -13.24
CA LEU A 104 8.60 -2.66 -11.91
C LEU A 104 7.72 -1.41 -11.99
N PRO A 105 6.92 -1.11 -10.96
CA PRO A 105 6.16 0.14 -10.92
C PRO A 105 7.11 1.34 -10.85
N PRO A 106 6.85 2.45 -11.57
CA PRO A 106 7.68 3.66 -11.46
C PRO A 106 7.81 4.19 -10.03
N LYS A 107 6.78 3.95 -9.22
CA LYS A 107 6.72 4.30 -7.80
C LYS A 107 7.72 3.56 -6.89
N ILE A 108 8.50 2.61 -7.41
CA ILE A 108 9.61 2.01 -6.66
C ILE A 108 10.71 3.04 -6.34
N THR A 109 10.86 4.11 -7.15
CA THR A 109 11.87 5.15 -6.95
C THR A 109 11.62 6.01 -5.70
N ASN A 110 10.37 6.00 -5.19
CA ASN A 110 10.02 6.64 -3.93
C ASN A 110 10.64 5.96 -2.69
N CYS A 111 11.16 4.74 -2.83
CA CYS A 111 11.87 4.04 -1.75
C CYS A 111 13.32 4.56 -1.64
N THR A 112 13.50 5.85 -1.38
CA THR A 112 14.81 6.53 -1.43
C THR A 112 15.82 6.04 -0.38
N ASN A 113 15.38 5.25 0.59
CA ASN A 113 16.24 4.59 1.57
C ASN A 113 16.77 3.22 1.11
N LEU A 114 16.38 2.75 -0.07
CA LEU A 114 16.75 1.44 -0.60
C LEU A 114 18.26 1.41 -0.91
N THR A 115 18.97 0.48 -0.30
CA THR A 115 20.40 0.23 -0.47
C THR A 115 20.67 -1.03 -1.27
N ILE A 116 19.78 -2.01 -1.22
CA ILE A 116 19.90 -3.30 -1.93
C ILE A 116 18.59 -3.62 -2.64
N LEU A 117 18.68 -3.91 -3.94
CA LEU A 117 17.57 -4.41 -4.75
C LEU A 117 18.01 -5.63 -5.55
N ASN A 118 17.40 -6.78 -5.28
CA ASN A 118 17.69 -8.03 -5.99
C ASN A 118 16.55 -8.37 -6.97
N LEU A 119 16.84 -8.35 -8.27
CA LEU A 119 15.89 -8.65 -9.34
C LEU A 119 16.25 -9.94 -10.11
N THR A 120 17.21 -10.70 -9.58
CA THR A 120 17.75 -11.93 -10.20
C THR A 120 16.63 -12.88 -10.62
N GLY A 121 16.75 -13.50 -11.80
CA GLY A 121 15.80 -14.52 -12.26
C GLY A 121 14.40 -14.01 -12.60
N ASN A 122 14.25 -12.72 -12.90
CA ASN A 122 13.00 -12.15 -13.42
C ASN A 122 13.09 -11.84 -14.91
N PRO A 123 12.02 -12.04 -15.71
CA PRO A 123 12.01 -11.73 -17.14
C PRO A 123 11.93 -10.22 -17.47
N LEU A 124 12.53 -9.35 -16.63
CA LEU A 124 12.56 -7.90 -16.79
C LEU A 124 13.25 -7.48 -18.08
N LEU A 125 12.63 -6.55 -18.80
CA LEU A 125 13.17 -5.97 -20.05
C LEU A 125 13.82 -4.60 -19.83
N PHE A 126 13.26 -3.82 -18.91
CA PHE A 126 13.68 -2.46 -18.61
C PHE A 126 13.37 -2.11 -17.15
N LEU A 127 14.02 -1.06 -16.66
CA LEU A 127 13.68 -0.42 -15.39
C LEU A 127 12.84 0.83 -15.62
N PRO A 128 12.00 1.22 -14.64
CA PRO A 128 11.26 2.47 -14.74
C PRO A 128 12.21 3.69 -14.84
N PRO A 129 11.70 4.83 -15.33
CA PRO A 129 12.42 6.10 -15.20
C PRO A 129 12.58 6.48 -13.71
N GLY A 130 13.53 7.36 -13.40
CA GLY A 130 13.73 7.87 -12.04
C GLY A 130 14.60 7.00 -11.13
N MET A 131 15.25 5.94 -11.65
CA MET A 131 16.17 5.12 -10.85
C MET A 131 17.30 5.94 -10.19
N ASN A 132 17.68 7.06 -10.79
CA ASN A 132 18.64 8.03 -10.23
C ASN A 132 18.19 8.68 -8.91
N GLU A 133 16.90 8.61 -8.55
CA GLU A 133 16.38 9.07 -7.25
C GLU A 133 16.81 8.13 -6.09
N LEU A 134 17.15 6.88 -6.39
CA LEU A 134 17.63 5.90 -5.42
C LEU A 134 19.12 6.13 -5.09
N THR A 135 19.43 7.32 -4.58
CA THR A 135 20.80 7.79 -4.32
C THR A 135 21.57 6.96 -3.30
N LYS A 136 20.87 6.19 -2.48
CA LYS A 136 21.45 5.28 -1.47
C LYS A 136 21.62 3.85 -1.98
N LEU A 137 21.22 3.56 -3.21
CA LEU A 137 21.32 2.20 -3.77
C LEU A 137 22.78 1.86 -4.01
N VAL A 138 23.26 0.85 -3.29
CA VAL A 138 24.66 0.37 -3.37
C VAL A 138 24.74 -0.89 -4.21
N LYS A 139 23.71 -1.74 -4.20
CA LYS A 139 23.73 -3.01 -4.91
C LYS A 139 22.43 -3.26 -5.66
N LEU A 140 22.57 -3.60 -6.94
CA LEU A 140 21.46 -3.92 -7.84
C LEU A 140 21.80 -5.13 -8.71
N SER A 141 21.10 -6.24 -8.50
CA SER A 141 21.34 -7.48 -9.25
C SER A 141 20.27 -7.74 -10.31
N PHE A 142 20.71 -8.12 -11.50
CA PHE A 142 19.91 -8.44 -12.69
C PHE A 142 20.29 -9.78 -13.32
N VAL A 143 21.02 -10.63 -12.59
CA VAL A 143 21.45 -11.94 -13.09
C VAL A 143 20.23 -12.73 -13.58
N GLY A 144 20.30 -13.30 -14.78
CA GLY A 144 19.17 -14.04 -15.36
C GLY A 144 17.95 -13.18 -15.73
N THR A 145 18.11 -11.86 -15.90
CA THR A 145 17.07 -11.00 -16.48
C THR A 145 17.21 -10.86 -17.99
N ARG A 146 16.22 -10.22 -18.65
CA ARG A 146 16.18 -10.00 -20.10
C ARG A 146 16.53 -8.56 -20.48
N ILE A 147 17.22 -7.83 -19.60
CA ILE A 147 17.65 -6.45 -19.83
C ILE A 147 18.72 -6.43 -20.93
N ALA A 148 18.40 -5.75 -22.03
CA ALA A 148 19.27 -5.60 -23.18
C ALA A 148 20.44 -4.64 -22.91
N ALA A 149 21.55 -4.80 -23.64
CA ALA A 149 22.78 -4.01 -23.45
C ALA A 149 22.57 -2.47 -23.42
N PRO A 150 21.74 -1.85 -24.29
CA PRO A 150 21.51 -0.41 -24.22
C PRO A 150 20.91 0.05 -22.89
N GLU A 151 20.02 -0.77 -22.33
CA GLU A 151 19.38 -0.49 -21.04
C GLU A 151 20.36 -0.69 -19.88
N ARG A 152 21.28 -1.67 -19.98
CA ARG A 152 22.36 -1.84 -18.99
C ARG A 152 23.22 -0.59 -18.87
N GLU A 153 23.57 0.02 -20.01
CA GLU A 153 24.35 1.26 -20.05
C GLU A 153 23.57 2.43 -19.44
N ARG A 154 22.29 2.57 -19.79
CA ARG A 154 21.39 3.56 -19.18
C ARG A 154 21.35 3.43 -17.66
N ILE A 155 21.27 2.20 -17.15
CA ILE A 155 21.23 1.91 -15.71
C ILE A 155 22.56 2.29 -15.05
N ARG A 156 23.70 1.93 -15.64
CA ARG A 156 25.03 2.33 -15.14
C ARG A 156 25.19 3.85 -15.09
N SER A 157 24.73 4.55 -16.12
CA SER A 157 24.73 6.01 -16.18
C SER A 157 23.79 6.65 -15.15
N ALA A 158 22.60 6.07 -14.92
CA ALA A 158 21.63 6.57 -13.95
C ALA A 158 22.04 6.30 -12.49
N LEU A 159 22.86 5.28 -12.25
CA LEU A 159 23.29 4.83 -10.92
C LEU A 159 24.82 4.62 -10.87
N PRO A 160 25.62 5.71 -11.03
CA PRO A 160 27.07 5.59 -11.17
C PRO A 160 27.78 5.05 -9.91
N ASN A 161 27.15 5.22 -8.74
CA ASN A 161 27.69 4.77 -7.46
C ASN A 161 27.14 3.41 -7.00
N CYS A 162 26.32 2.75 -7.82
CA CYS A 162 25.69 1.47 -7.50
C CYS A 162 26.45 0.33 -8.19
N GLU A 163 26.80 -0.70 -7.41
CA GLU A 163 27.29 -1.97 -7.93
C GLU A 163 26.16 -2.68 -8.67
N THR A 164 26.23 -2.68 -9.99
CA THR A 164 25.26 -3.31 -10.89
C THR A 164 25.81 -4.63 -11.41
N ILE A 165 25.10 -5.72 -11.11
CA ILE A 165 25.50 -7.09 -11.45
C ILE A 165 24.55 -7.62 -12.52
N PHE A 166 25.08 -8.02 -13.67
CA PHE A 166 24.30 -8.51 -14.81
C PHE A 166 24.58 -9.98 -15.17
N GLU A 167 25.65 -10.57 -14.63
CA GLU A 167 26.18 -11.90 -14.95
C GLU A 167 26.49 -12.67 -13.67
#